data_AF-A0AAU5ZMR0-F1
#
_entry.id   AF-A0AAU5ZMR0-F1
#
_cell.length_a   1.000
_cell.length_b   1.000
_cell.length_c   1.000
_cell.angle_alpha   90.00
_cell.angle_beta   90.00
_cell.angle_gamma   90.00
#
_symmetry.space_group_name_H-M   'P 1'
#
loop_
_entity.id
_entity.type
_entity.pdbx_description
1 polymer ?
#
loop_
_entity_poly.entity_id
_entity_poly.type
_entity_poly.pdbx_seq_one_letter_code
_entity_poly.pdbx_strand_id
1 'polypeptide(L)'
;MGGNASASSALTALLAKTTTTWAAATSGSQSAASLELATGKSVIAIGGFSGTDDAPTLAQFREWVAEGKIAYYISGGQSGGGAGGNSSAASQIQSWVAANFTATTVGNTTVYELVS
;
A
#
# COMPACT_ATOMS: atom_id res chain seq x y z
N MET A 1 -28.57 1.23 2.98
CA MET A 1 -27.45 2.12 2.61
C MET A 1 -26.19 1.51 3.19
N GLY A 2 -25.45 0.72 2.39
CA GLY A 2 -24.34 -0.10 2.87
C GLY A 2 -23.02 0.61 2.63
N GLY A 3 -22.39 1.09 3.69
CA GLY A 3 -21.04 1.63 3.65
C GLY A 3 -20.03 0.51 3.39
N ASN A 4 -19.74 0.26 2.11
CA ASN A 4 -18.50 -0.37 1.67
C ASN A 4 -17.73 0.63 0.78
N ALA A 5 -17.57 1.84 1.29
CA ALA A 5 -16.67 2.86 0.76
C ALA A 5 -15.35 2.70 1.50
N SER A 6 -14.28 2.18 0.87
CA SER A 6 -12.94 2.26 1.51
C SER A 6 -11.73 2.06 0.61
N ALA A 7 -11.90 1.82 -0.70
CA ALA A 7 -11.16 2.67 -1.62
C ALA A 7 -12.08 3.87 -1.84
N SER A 8 -11.78 5.01 -1.21
CA SER A 8 -12.52 6.23 -1.53
C SER A 8 -12.47 6.42 -3.05
N SER A 9 -13.55 6.85 -3.69
CA SER A 9 -13.54 7.09 -5.15
C SER A 9 -12.37 7.99 -5.57
N ALA A 10 -11.94 8.88 -4.68
CA ALA A 10 -10.73 9.67 -4.78
C ALA A 10 -9.44 8.81 -4.83
N LEU A 11 -9.26 7.84 -3.93
CA LEU A 11 -8.12 6.92 -3.95
C LEU A 11 -8.10 6.09 -5.23
N THR A 12 -9.24 5.53 -5.63
CA THR A 12 -9.34 4.77 -6.89
C THR A 12 -8.96 5.64 -8.09
N ALA A 13 -9.48 6.87 -8.16
CA ALA A 13 -9.17 7.79 -9.24
C ALA A 13 -7.70 8.23 -9.26
N LEU A 14 -7.06 8.35 -8.09
CA LEU A 14 -5.64 8.63 -7.96
C LEU A 14 -4.80 7.48 -8.53
N LEU A 15 -5.06 6.26 -8.08
CA LEU A 15 -4.32 5.07 -8.49
C LEU A 15 -4.55 4.74 -9.97
N ALA A 16 -5.77 4.92 -10.50
CA ALA A 16 -6.07 4.65 -11.90
C ALA A 16 -5.26 5.52 -12.88
N LYS A 17 -4.76 6.69 -12.45
CA LYS A 17 -3.95 7.61 -13.26
C LYS A 17 -2.47 7.25 -13.30
N THR A 18 -2.00 6.31 -12.49
CA THR A 18 -0.58 5.96 -12.47
C THR A 18 -0.17 5.20 -13.73
N THR A 19 1.09 5.38 -14.11
CA THR A 19 1.75 4.68 -15.23
C THR A 19 2.94 3.84 -14.78
N THR A 20 3.20 3.78 -13.48
CA THR A 20 4.24 2.95 -12.86
C THR A 20 3.88 1.46 -12.96
N THR A 21 4.88 0.59 -12.82
CA THR A 21 4.69 -0.86 -12.78
C THR A 21 3.65 -1.28 -11.74
N TRP A 22 3.73 -0.67 -10.55
CA TRP A 22 2.74 -0.82 -9.49
C TRP A 22 2.17 0.54 -9.13
N ALA A 23 0.84 0.65 -9.17
CA ALA A 23 0.16 1.88 -8.79
C ALA A 23 0.31 2.17 -7.30
N ALA A 24 0.31 1.12 -6.47
CA ALA A 24 0.56 1.27 -5.05
C ALA A 24 1.18 0.03 -4.42
N ALA A 25 1.61 0.20 -3.18
CA ALA A 25 1.87 -0.88 -2.24
C ALA A 25 1.03 -0.69 -0.97
N THR A 26 0.54 -1.79 -0.40
CA THR A 26 -0.23 -1.76 0.84
C THR A 26 0.01 -3.01 1.68
N SER A 27 -0.25 -2.90 2.97
CA SER A 27 -0.16 -4.02 3.91
C SER A 27 -1.38 -4.95 3.75
N GLY A 28 -1.11 -6.24 3.57
CA GLY A 28 -2.12 -7.28 3.46
C GLY A 28 -2.59 -7.54 2.02
N SER A 29 -2.73 -8.82 1.67
CA SER A 29 -3.20 -9.25 0.34
C SER A 29 -4.65 -8.88 0.04
N GLN A 30 -5.52 -8.86 1.05
CA GLN A 30 -6.94 -8.49 0.88
C GLN A 30 -7.11 -7.01 0.50
N SER A 31 -6.32 -6.13 1.13
CA SER A 31 -6.29 -4.70 0.82
C SER A 31 -5.78 -4.47 -0.60
N ALA A 32 -4.69 -5.15 -0.98
CA ALA A 32 -4.14 -5.07 -2.32
C ALA A 32 -5.17 -5.51 -3.37
N ALA A 33 -5.74 -6.71 -3.21
CA ALA A 33 -6.74 -7.25 -4.14
C ALA A 33 -7.96 -6.33 -4.30
N SER A 34 -8.44 -5.72 -3.22
CA SER A 34 -9.56 -4.77 -3.27
C SER A 34 -9.24 -3.53 -4.11
N LEU A 35 -8.01 -3.02 -4.02
CA LEU A 35 -7.55 -1.89 -4.82
C LEU A 35 -7.31 -2.28 -6.27
N GLU A 36 -6.73 -3.45 -6.53
CA GLU A 36 -6.54 -3.97 -7.89
C GLU A 36 -7.87 -4.10 -8.63
N LEU A 37 -8.88 -4.68 -7.97
CA LEU A 37 -10.23 -4.81 -8.53
C LEU A 37 -10.89 -3.46 -8.78
N ALA A 38 -10.70 -2.48 -7.88
CA ALA A 38 -11.30 -1.16 -8.03
C ALA A 38 -10.63 -0.29 -9.10
N THR A 39 -9.32 -0.45 -9.31
CA THR A 39 -8.51 0.44 -10.15
C THR A 39 -8.12 -0.17 -11.49
N GLY A 40 -8.13 -1.50 -11.61
CA GLY A 40 -7.53 -2.22 -12.74
C GLY A 40 -6.00 -2.09 -12.81
N LYS A 41 -5.34 -1.69 -11.73
CA LYS A 41 -3.89 -1.49 -11.65
C LYS A 41 -3.26 -2.48 -10.68
N SER A 42 -2.02 -2.90 -10.95
CA SER A 42 -1.26 -3.77 -10.07
C SER A 42 -0.92 -3.09 -8.74
N VAL A 43 -1.12 -3.80 -7.63
CA VAL A 43 -0.80 -3.33 -6.28
C VAL A 43 0.04 -4.37 -5.54
N ILE A 44 1.12 -3.92 -4.91
CA ILE A 44 1.97 -4.82 -4.12
C ILE A 44 1.29 -5.11 -2.78
N ALA A 45 1.10 -6.39 -2.48
CA ALA A 45 0.74 -6.88 -1.16
C ALA A 45 1.99 -7.09 -0.31
N ILE A 46 2.09 -6.40 0.82
CA ILE A 46 3.18 -6.54 1.79
C ILE A 46 2.69 -7.34 3.00
N GLY A 47 3.44 -8.35 3.45
CA GLY A 47 3.05 -9.15 4.62
C GLY A 47 2.08 -10.30 4.32
N GLY A 48 1.60 -10.41 3.08
CA GLY A 48 0.67 -11.45 2.65
C GLY A 48 -0.64 -11.49 3.44
N PHE A 49 -1.27 -12.66 3.55
CA PHE A 49 -2.60 -12.77 4.20
C PHE A 49 -2.53 -12.59 5.72
N SER A 50 -1.54 -13.19 6.36
CA SER A 50 -1.40 -13.20 7.83
C SER A 50 -0.56 -12.03 8.37
N GLY A 51 -0.05 -11.15 7.51
CA GLY A 51 0.86 -10.07 7.89
C GLY A 51 2.29 -10.53 8.21
N THR A 52 2.56 -11.84 8.14
CA THR A 52 3.82 -12.47 8.53
C THR A 52 4.73 -12.82 7.37
N ASP A 53 4.28 -12.67 6.12
CA ASP A 53 5.12 -12.97 4.96
C ASP A 53 6.19 -11.88 4.82
N ASP A 54 7.46 -12.28 4.80
CA ASP A 54 8.59 -11.36 4.62
C ASP A 54 8.80 -10.95 3.14
N ALA A 55 7.69 -10.77 2.42
CA ALA A 55 7.66 -10.42 1.01
C ALA A 55 6.78 -9.17 0.77
N PRO A 56 7.30 -8.15 0.06
CA PRO A 56 8.73 -7.93 -0.25
C PRO A 56 9.55 -7.59 1.02
N THR A 57 10.87 -7.77 0.95
CA THR A 57 11.80 -7.27 1.98
C THR A 57 11.91 -5.74 1.92
N LEU A 58 12.34 -5.10 3.03
CA LEU A 58 12.61 -3.65 3.02
C LEU A 58 13.63 -3.26 1.95
N ALA A 59 14.67 -4.06 1.73
CA ALA A 59 15.70 -3.77 0.74
C ALA A 59 15.12 -3.74 -0.69
N GLN A 60 14.34 -4.77 -1.05
CA GLN A 60 13.66 -4.82 -2.35
C GLN A 60 12.65 -3.68 -2.51
N PHE A 61 11.89 -3.38 -1.46
CA PHE A 61 10.94 -2.27 -1.51
C PHE A 61 11.64 -0.94 -1.80
N ARG A 62 12.77 -0.67 -1.12
CA ARG A 62 13.58 0.53 -1.35
C ARG A 62 14.14 0.60 -2.76
N GLU A 63 14.58 -0.53 -3.31
CA GLU A 63 15.07 -0.61 -4.69
C GLU A 63 13.96 -0.24 -5.67
N TRP A 64 12.77 -0.82 -5.55
CA TRP A 64 11.65 -0.50 -6.43
C TRP A 64 11.16 0.95 -6.33
N VAL A 65 11.24 1.54 -5.13
CA VAL A 65 10.96 2.97 -4.96
C VAL A 65 12.02 3.83 -5.64
N ALA A 66 13.31 3.51 -5.46
CA ALA A 66 14.40 4.23 -6.11
C ALA A 66 14.36 4.13 -7.64
N GLU A 67 13.90 3.00 -8.17
CA GLU A 67 13.68 2.79 -9.61
C GLU A 67 12.38 3.44 -10.13
N GLY A 68 11.56 4.04 -9.27
CA GLY A 68 10.28 4.64 -9.65
C GLY A 68 9.21 3.63 -10.08
N LYS A 69 9.31 2.37 -9.64
CA LYS A 69 8.37 1.31 -10.02
C LYS A 69 7.07 1.33 -9.21
N ILE A 70 7.04 1.99 -8.06
CA ILE A 70 5.88 2.07 -7.17
C ILE A 70 5.48 3.54 -7.01
N ALA A 71 4.25 3.91 -7.39
CA ALA A 71 3.83 5.30 -7.27
C ALA A 71 3.47 5.71 -5.83
N TYR A 72 2.67 4.90 -5.15
CA TYR A 72 2.13 5.24 -3.83
C TYR A 72 2.28 4.13 -2.79
N TYR A 73 2.38 4.48 -1.51
CA TYR A 73 2.19 3.55 -0.39
C TYR A 73 0.92 3.93 0.37
N ILE A 74 0.05 2.95 0.61
CA ILE A 74 -1.26 3.17 1.24
C ILE A 74 -1.22 2.63 2.66
N SER A 75 -1.21 3.55 3.61
CA SER A 75 -1.33 3.28 5.04
C SER A 75 -2.81 3.27 5.41
N GLY A 76 -3.32 2.09 5.75
CA GLY A 76 -4.75 1.94 6.07
C GLY A 76 -5.42 0.69 5.52
N GLY A 77 -4.66 -0.30 5.04
CA GLY A 77 -5.20 -1.65 4.90
C GLY A 77 -5.77 -2.07 6.25
N GLN A 78 -7.09 -2.19 6.32
CA GLN A 78 -7.80 -2.60 7.52
C GLN A 78 -7.08 -3.84 8.04
N SER A 79 -6.56 -3.75 9.28
CA SER A 79 -5.87 -4.84 9.99
C SER A 79 -6.87 -5.98 10.16
N GLY A 80 -7.07 -6.74 9.09
CA GLY A 80 -7.98 -7.86 8.99
C GLY A 80 -7.23 -9.10 9.42
N GLY A 81 -7.13 -9.29 10.73
CA GLY A 81 -6.70 -10.54 11.35
C GLY A 81 -5.22 -10.60 11.69
N GLY A 82 -4.93 -10.40 12.97
CA GLY A 82 -3.66 -10.79 13.58
C GLY A 82 -2.89 -9.62 14.14
N ALA A 83 -2.89 -9.53 15.47
CA ALA A 83 -1.75 -8.99 16.20
C ALA A 83 -0.52 -9.87 15.87
N GLY A 84 0.11 -9.60 14.73
CA GLY A 84 1.23 -10.35 14.18
C GLY A 84 2.45 -9.45 14.08
N GLY A 85 3.21 -9.38 15.18
CA GLY A 85 4.63 -9.03 15.14
C GLY A 85 4.97 -7.58 14.81
N ASN A 86 5.44 -6.86 15.83
CA ASN A 86 6.23 -5.64 15.72
C ASN A 86 7.59 -5.82 14.98
N SER A 87 7.75 -6.90 14.19
CA SER A 87 9.01 -7.38 13.60
C SER A 87 8.91 -7.82 12.13
N SER A 88 7.73 -7.80 11.50
CA SER A 88 7.54 -8.25 10.11
C SER A 88 8.02 -7.20 9.09
N ALA A 89 8.40 -7.64 7.88
CA ALA A 89 8.84 -6.77 6.80
C ALA A 89 7.86 -5.61 6.51
N ALA A 90 6.56 -5.85 6.65
CA ALA A 90 5.51 -4.83 6.52
C ALA A 90 5.69 -3.64 7.48
N SER A 91 5.98 -3.91 8.76
CA SER A 91 6.19 -2.88 9.79
C SER A 91 7.46 -2.07 9.54
N GLN A 92 8.51 -2.74 9.05
CA GLN A 92 9.76 -2.07 8.67
C GLN A 92 9.57 -1.16 7.46
N ILE A 93 8.87 -1.62 6.43
CA ILE A 93 8.53 -0.83 5.24
C ILE A 93 7.67 0.37 5.62
N GLN A 94 6.62 0.16 6.42
CA GLN A 94 5.76 1.25 6.88
C GLN A 94 6.55 2.31 7.63
N SER A 95 7.41 1.91 8.57
CA SER A 95 8.23 2.83 9.35
C SER A 95 9.21 3.61 8.47
N TRP A 96 9.84 2.93 7.52
CA TRP A 96 10.74 3.56 6.56
C TRP A 96 9.99 4.56 5.67
N VAL A 97 8.82 4.19 5.13
CA VAL A 97 8.01 5.09 4.30
C VAL A 97 7.60 6.33 5.09
N ALA A 98 7.09 6.15 6.31
CA ALA A 98 6.66 7.25 7.16
C ALA A 98 7.80 8.21 7.55
N ALA A 99 9.03 7.72 7.61
CA ALA A 99 10.21 8.53 7.91
C ALA A 99 10.80 9.26 6.68
N ASN A 100 10.54 8.78 5.45
CA ASN A 100 11.19 9.27 4.24
C ASN A 100 10.24 10.01 3.27
N PHE A 101 8.92 9.82 3.40
CA PHE A 101 7.93 10.39 2.49
C PHE A 101 6.85 11.17 3.23
N THR A 102 6.20 12.08 2.50
CA THR A 102 5.14 12.91 3.05
C THR A 102 3.80 12.18 3.01
N ALA A 103 3.12 12.13 4.15
CA ALA A 103 1.76 11.60 4.24
C ALA A 103 0.76 12.63 3.68
N THR A 104 -0.12 12.17 2.80
CA THR A 104 -1.26 12.91 2.26
C THR A 104 -2.55 12.14 2.53
N THR A 105 -3.63 12.83 2.85
CA THR A 105 -4.94 12.20 3.04
C THR A 105 -5.74 12.25 1.74
N VAL A 106 -6.15 11.10 1.23
CA VAL A 106 -6.95 10.95 0.01
C VAL A 106 -8.31 10.36 0.38
N GLY A 107 -9.32 11.22 0.49
CA GLY A 107 -10.59 10.85 1.11
C GLY A 107 -10.38 10.58 2.59
N ASN A 108 -10.49 9.31 3.01
CA ASN A 108 -10.31 8.89 4.40
C ASN A 108 -9.07 7.99 4.60
N THR A 109 -8.18 7.91 3.61
CA THR A 109 -7.04 7.00 3.60
C THR A 109 -5.73 7.80 3.60
N THR A 110 -4.75 7.36 4.38
CA THR A 110 -3.40 7.95 4.37
C THR A 110 -2.58 7.33 3.25
N VAL A 111 -2.07 8.19 2.36
CA VAL A 111 -1.29 7.82 1.18
C VAL A 111 0.04 8.55 1.22
N TYR A 112 1.12 7.84 0.94
CA TYR A 112 2.46 8.38 0.80
C TYR A 112 2.84 8.32 -0.67
N GLU A 113 3.30 9.43 -1.21
CA GLU A 113 3.83 9.52 -2.58
C GLU A 113 5.29 9.08 -2.58
N LEU A 114 5.61 8.04 -3.35
CA LEU A 114 6.93 7.41 -3.39
C LEU A 114 7.78 7.86 -4.58
N VAL A 115 7.14 8.45 -5.58
CA VAL A 115 7.76 9.02 -6.78
C VAL A 115 7.32 10.47 -6.90
N SER A 116 8.26 11.35 -7.22
CA SER A 116 7.97 12.75 -7.58
C SER A 116 7.76 12.90 -9.08
#